data_AF-A0A0D0DPG9-F1
#
_entry.id   AF-A0A0D0DPG9-F1
#
_cell.length_a   1.000
_cell.length_b   1.000
_cell.length_c   1.000
_cell.angle_alpha   90.00
_cell.angle_beta   90.00
_cell.angle_gamma   90.00
#
_symmetry.space_group_name_H-M   'P 1'
#
loop_
_entity.id
_entity.type
_entity.pdbx_description
1 polymer ?
#
loop_
_entity_poly.entity_id
_entity_poly.type
_entity_poly.pdbx_seq_one_letter_code
_entity_poly.pdbx_strand_id
1 'polypeptide(L)'
;MFDADSETDTDEDQNQTPSCPIQLKNTRRLRGTLTGNIAAKVLSVLSSMESVGLNLPLFLDFLSWGDQECVVNAKIRYERTALMVSEELPGILERWRSPPRAAGSTDVRAKAARPVMEEFAFSCVTEVVEKELQGIQELSLCPSDEVSDSGLTRFLIEDMVLKLSSPAPGSTPKL
;
A
#
# COMPACT_ATOMS: atom_id res chain seq x y z
N MET A 1 -53.07 -35.92 12.86
CA MET A 1 -53.52 -34.61 12.35
C MET A 1 -52.69 -33.58 13.10
N PHE A 2 -51.45 -33.38 12.61
CA PHE A 2 -50.90 -32.12 12.05
C PHE A 2 -50.68 -31.09 13.16
N ASP A 3 -49.51 -31.05 13.79
CA ASP A 3 -48.22 -30.44 13.34
C ASP A 3 -48.06 -29.02 13.90
N ALA A 4 -47.00 -28.83 14.68
CA ALA A 4 -46.39 -27.52 14.97
C ALA A 4 -44.96 -27.77 15.49
N ASP A 5 -44.09 -28.25 14.61
CA ASP A 5 -42.64 -28.12 14.79
C ASP A 5 -42.29 -26.64 14.56
N SER A 6 -41.77 -26.01 15.62
CA SER A 6 -41.23 -24.66 15.56
C SER A 6 -39.82 -24.74 15.01
N GLU A 7 -39.65 -24.41 13.74
CA GLU A 7 -38.36 -24.10 13.13
C GLU A 7 -37.76 -22.88 13.85
N THR A 8 -36.68 -23.10 14.60
CA THR A 8 -35.70 -22.05 14.88
C THR A 8 -34.54 -22.28 13.94
N ASP A 9 -34.59 -21.63 12.78
CA ASP A 9 -33.44 -21.42 11.91
C ASP A 9 -32.34 -20.76 12.74
N THR A 10 -31.33 -21.55 13.06
CA THR A 10 -30.07 -21.04 13.59
C THR A 10 -29.24 -20.74 12.36
N ASP A 11 -29.31 -19.48 11.91
CA ASP A 11 -28.33 -18.92 10.98
C ASP A 11 -26.97 -18.95 11.67
N GLU A 12 -26.29 -20.09 11.56
CA GLU A 12 -24.86 -20.20 11.79
C GLU A 12 -24.17 -19.37 10.71
N ASP A 13 -24.00 -18.09 11.01
CA ASP A 13 -23.08 -17.20 10.31
C ASP A 13 -21.67 -17.77 10.50
N GLN A 14 -21.32 -18.68 9.60
CA GLN A 14 -19.98 -19.27 9.47
C GLN A 14 -19.05 -18.14 9.04
N ASN A 15 -18.59 -17.41 10.04
CA ASN A 15 -17.47 -16.49 9.97
C ASN A 15 -16.21 -17.35 9.68
N GLN A 16 -16.10 -17.84 8.45
CA GLN A 16 -14.96 -18.61 7.95
C GLN A 16 -13.76 -17.68 7.99
N THR A 17 -13.03 -17.77 9.08
CA THR A 17 -11.72 -17.16 9.22
C THR A 17 -10.91 -17.59 7.99
N PRO A 18 -10.36 -16.65 7.19
CA PRO A 18 -9.67 -17.02 5.97
C PRO A 18 -8.53 -17.98 6.33
N SER A 19 -8.68 -19.24 5.90
CA SER A 19 -7.70 -20.29 6.19
C SER A 19 -6.34 -19.83 5.69
N CYS A 20 -5.35 -19.80 6.59
CA CYS A 20 -4.00 -19.38 6.26
C CYS A 20 -3.51 -20.08 4.96
N PRO A 21 -3.09 -19.32 3.93
CA PRO A 21 -2.67 -19.86 2.65
C PRO A 21 -1.69 -21.04 2.80
N ILE A 22 -1.88 -22.09 2.00
CA ILE A 22 -1.08 -23.32 2.11
C ILE A 22 0.42 -23.05 1.89
N GLN A 23 0.72 -22.04 1.07
CA GLN A 23 2.06 -21.54 0.80
C GLN A 23 2.76 -21.08 2.09
N LEU A 24 2.06 -20.30 2.93
CA LEU A 24 2.60 -19.80 4.19
C LEU A 24 2.90 -20.93 5.16
N LYS A 25 1.97 -21.90 5.28
CA LYS A 25 2.18 -23.08 6.12
C LYS A 25 3.41 -23.86 5.68
N ASN A 26 3.63 -24.00 4.37
CA ASN A 26 4.79 -24.68 3.82
C ASN A 26 6.10 -23.93 4.12
N THR A 27 6.15 -22.61 3.91
CA THR A 27 7.34 -21.80 4.22
C THR A 27 7.67 -21.83 5.71
N ARG A 28 6.67 -21.65 6.59
CA ARG A 28 6.86 -21.74 8.05
C ARG A 28 7.39 -23.10 8.48
N ARG A 29 6.83 -24.19 7.92
CA ARG A 29 7.32 -25.56 8.18
C ARG A 29 8.78 -25.70 7.76
N LEU A 30 9.12 -25.30 6.54
CA LEU A 30 10.49 -25.37 6.04
C LEU A 30 11.46 -24.58 6.91
N ARG A 31 11.10 -23.35 7.29
CA ARG A 31 11.88 -22.52 8.21
C ARG A 31 12.08 -23.18 9.57
N GLY A 32 11.03 -23.75 10.17
CA GLY A 32 11.12 -24.46 11.45
C GLY A 32 12.03 -25.70 11.41
N THR A 33 12.12 -26.35 10.24
CA THR A 33 13.00 -27.51 10.02
C THR A 33 14.38 -27.16 9.46
N LEU A 34 14.65 -25.87 9.21
CA LEU A 34 15.88 -25.45 8.56
C LEU A 34 17.06 -25.57 9.55
N THR A 35 17.86 -26.61 9.35
CA THR A 35 19.05 -26.90 10.16
C THR A 35 20.34 -26.87 9.33
N GLY A 36 21.48 -26.81 10.01
CA GLY A 36 22.81 -26.84 9.39
C GLY A 36 23.29 -25.47 8.88
N ASN A 37 24.31 -25.49 8.03
CA ASN A 37 24.95 -24.28 7.52
C ASN A 37 24.09 -23.63 6.41
N ILE A 38 23.42 -22.54 6.74
CA ILE A 38 22.56 -21.78 5.81
C ILE A 38 23.37 -21.23 4.64
N ALA A 39 24.57 -20.71 4.88
CA ALA A 39 25.42 -20.14 3.84
C ALA A 39 25.79 -21.19 2.78
N ALA A 40 26.13 -22.42 3.21
CA ALA A 40 26.41 -23.52 2.29
C ALA A 40 25.20 -23.89 1.42
N LYS A 41 23.98 -23.88 1.98
CA LYS A 41 22.75 -24.11 1.22
C LYS A 41 22.50 -23.01 0.18
N VAL A 42 22.70 -21.74 0.56
CA VAL A 42 22.55 -20.61 -0.35
C VAL A 42 23.58 -20.67 -1.49
N LEU A 43 24.84 -20.96 -1.17
CA LEU A 43 25.89 -21.12 -2.19
C LEU A 43 25.57 -22.24 -3.17
N SER A 44 25.06 -23.38 -2.70
CA SER A 44 24.63 -24.48 -3.58
C SER A 44 23.53 -24.06 -4.56
N VAL A 45 22.58 -23.21 -4.13
CA VAL A 45 21.54 -22.67 -5.02
C VAL A 45 22.15 -21.72 -6.05
N LEU A 46 23.05 -20.82 -5.63
CA LEU A 46 23.72 -19.90 -6.54
C LEU A 46 24.56 -20.62 -7.60
N SER A 47 25.32 -21.65 -7.22
CA SER A 47 26.07 -22.49 -8.17
C SER A 47 25.15 -23.26 -9.12
N SER A 48 23.95 -23.63 -8.68
CA SER A 48 22.96 -24.30 -9.54
C SER A 48 22.33 -23.33 -10.53
N MET A 49 22.15 -22.05 -10.17
CA MET A 49 21.71 -21.02 -11.11
C MET A 49 22.77 -20.79 -12.18
N GLU A 50 24.04 -20.65 -11.76
CA GLU A 50 25.16 -20.41 -12.67
C GLU A 50 25.32 -21.55 -13.69
N SER A 51 25.17 -22.81 -13.25
CA SER A 51 25.30 -23.97 -14.14
C SER A 51 24.20 -24.07 -15.21
N VAL A 52 23.04 -23.44 -14.99
CA VAL A 52 21.95 -23.36 -15.98
C VAL A 52 21.90 -22.00 -16.70
N GLY A 53 22.92 -21.15 -16.54
CA GLY A 53 23.00 -19.85 -17.21
C GLY A 53 22.09 -18.77 -16.62
N LEU A 54 21.70 -18.90 -15.36
CA LEU A 54 20.93 -17.90 -14.62
C LEU A 54 21.76 -17.25 -13.52
N ASN A 55 21.44 -16.01 -13.19
CA ASN A 55 21.90 -15.36 -11.98
C ASN A 55 20.69 -14.88 -11.16
N LEU A 56 20.92 -14.42 -9.93
CA LEU A 56 19.83 -14.04 -9.03
C LEU A 56 18.90 -12.94 -9.61
N PRO A 57 19.40 -11.85 -10.23
CA PRO A 57 18.54 -10.87 -10.88
C PRO A 57 17.64 -11.46 -11.97
N LEU A 58 18.19 -12.24 -12.91
CA LEU A 58 17.41 -12.85 -13.99
C LEU A 58 16.39 -13.85 -13.45
N PHE A 59 16.78 -14.64 -12.44
CA PHE A 59 15.87 -15.57 -11.80
C PHE A 59 14.68 -14.85 -11.14
N LEU A 60 14.93 -13.76 -10.39
CA LEU A 60 13.85 -13.01 -9.75
C LEU A 60 12.94 -12.31 -10.77
N ASP A 61 13.49 -11.83 -11.89
CA ASP A 61 12.73 -11.23 -12.98
C ASP A 61 11.78 -12.26 -13.63
N PHE A 62 12.31 -13.41 -14.07
CA PHE A 62 11.52 -14.48 -14.68
C PHE A 62 10.54 -15.14 -13.71
N LEU A 63 10.92 -15.37 -12.45
CA LEU A 63 10.03 -15.90 -11.40
C LEU A 63 8.81 -14.99 -11.19
N SER A 64 9.00 -13.68 -11.35
CA SER A 64 7.97 -12.68 -11.17
C SER A 64 7.06 -12.61 -12.40
N TRP A 65 7.31 -11.68 -13.33
CA TRP A 65 6.49 -11.48 -14.52
C TRP A 65 7.33 -11.14 -15.77
N GLY A 66 8.65 -11.37 -15.72
CA GLY A 66 9.56 -11.04 -16.82
C GLY A 66 9.48 -11.96 -18.03
N ASP A 67 8.78 -13.11 -17.92
CA ASP A 67 8.59 -14.05 -19.02
C ASP A 67 7.20 -14.71 -19.02
N GLN A 68 6.61 -14.86 -20.21
CA GLN A 68 5.25 -15.35 -20.38
C GLN A 68 5.12 -16.85 -20.10
N GLU A 69 6.12 -17.66 -20.47
CA GLU A 69 6.11 -19.10 -20.20
C GLU A 69 6.20 -19.37 -18.70
N CYS A 70 7.01 -18.57 -17.99
CA CYS A 70 7.10 -18.57 -16.54
C CYS A 70 5.78 -18.16 -15.88
N VAL A 71 5.06 -17.17 -16.44
CA VAL A 71 3.76 -16.71 -15.90
C VAL A 71 2.69 -17.81 -15.91
N VAL A 72 2.61 -18.59 -16.99
CA VAL A 72 1.60 -19.66 -17.14
C VAL A 72 1.99 -20.96 -16.44
N ASN A 73 3.27 -21.15 -16.12
CA ASN A 73 3.73 -22.36 -15.44
C ASN A 73 3.18 -22.44 -14.01
N ALA A 74 2.41 -23.50 -13.72
CA ALA A 74 1.71 -23.64 -12.45
C ALA A 74 2.66 -23.71 -11.22
N LYS A 75 3.84 -24.31 -11.37
CA LYS A 75 4.83 -24.41 -10.29
C LYS A 75 5.47 -23.05 -10.02
N ILE A 76 5.91 -22.34 -11.06
CA ILE A 76 6.47 -20.99 -10.93
C ILE A 76 5.45 -20.03 -10.32
N ARG A 77 4.19 -20.09 -10.79
CA ARG A 77 3.10 -19.32 -10.20
C ARG A 77 2.91 -19.62 -8.72
N TYR A 78 2.96 -20.89 -8.31
CA TYR A 78 2.87 -21.27 -6.90
C TYR A 78 4.01 -20.65 -6.07
N GLU A 79 5.26 -20.75 -6.53
CA GLU A 79 6.43 -20.17 -5.83
C GLU A 79 6.35 -18.63 -5.77
N ARG A 80 5.94 -17.98 -6.87
CA ARG A 80 5.69 -16.54 -6.90
C ARG A 80 4.62 -16.14 -5.89
N THR A 81 3.48 -16.84 -5.88
CA THR A 81 2.43 -16.59 -4.88
C THR A 81 2.97 -16.78 -3.47
N ALA A 82 3.74 -17.84 -3.23
CA ALA A 82 4.35 -18.11 -1.93
C ALA A 82 5.25 -16.96 -1.47
N LEU A 83 6.05 -16.38 -2.37
CA LEU A 83 6.86 -15.20 -2.08
C LEU A 83 5.99 -13.96 -1.79
N MET A 84 4.99 -13.66 -2.63
CA MET A 84 4.16 -12.45 -2.52
C MET A 84 3.32 -12.42 -1.24
N VAL A 85 2.88 -13.58 -0.74
CA VAL A 85 2.11 -13.66 0.51
C VAL A 85 2.98 -13.95 1.74
N SER A 86 4.30 -14.09 1.58
CA SER A 86 5.22 -14.51 2.64
C SER A 86 5.38 -13.48 3.75
N GLU A 87 5.60 -13.97 4.98
CA GLU A 87 6.02 -13.12 6.11
C GLU A 87 7.46 -12.63 5.94
N GLU A 88 8.23 -13.31 5.09
CA GLU A 88 9.62 -13.03 4.79
C GLU A 88 9.82 -11.80 3.90
N LEU A 89 8.96 -11.61 2.90
CA LEU A 89 9.12 -10.58 1.89
C LEU A 89 9.24 -9.17 2.49
N PRO A 90 8.37 -8.72 3.43
CA PRO A 90 8.53 -7.42 4.07
C PRO A 90 9.91 -7.24 4.72
N GLY A 91 10.39 -8.25 5.44
CA GLY A 91 11.71 -8.21 6.06
C GLY A 91 12.86 -8.21 5.05
N ILE A 92 12.69 -8.89 3.90
CA ILE A 92 13.67 -8.85 2.79
C ILE A 92 13.75 -7.42 2.24
N LEU A 93 12.62 -6.80 1.92
CA LEU A 93 12.54 -5.44 1.39
C LEU A 93 13.14 -4.42 2.38
N GLU A 94 12.84 -4.55 3.67
CA GLU A 94 13.41 -3.68 4.69
C GLU A 94 14.94 -3.80 4.76
N ARG A 95 15.48 -5.01 4.69
CA ARG A 95 16.95 -5.24 4.67
C ARG A 95 17.60 -4.77 3.37
N TRP A 96 16.91 -4.82 2.23
CA TRP A 96 17.40 -4.25 0.97
C TRP A 96 17.48 -2.73 1.04
N ARG A 97 16.46 -2.07 1.62
CA ARG A 97 16.46 -0.62 1.87
C ARG A 97 17.52 -0.22 2.91
N SER A 98 17.72 -1.05 3.92
CA SER A 98 18.43 -0.69 5.14
C SER A 98 19.23 -1.90 5.66
N PRO A 99 20.38 -2.23 5.03
CA PRO A 99 21.16 -3.42 5.40
C PRO A 99 21.62 -3.40 6.87
N PRO A 100 21.65 -4.54 7.56
CA PRO A 100 22.20 -4.64 8.92
C PRO A 100 23.64 -4.11 8.99
N ARG A 101 23.99 -3.45 10.09
CA ARG A 101 25.36 -2.99 10.34
C ARG A 101 26.13 -4.02 11.15
N ALA A 102 27.40 -4.20 10.81
CA ALA A 102 28.33 -4.95 11.66
C ALA A 102 28.52 -4.19 12.98
N ALA A 103 28.57 -4.92 14.09
CA ALA A 103 28.79 -4.33 15.40
C ALA A 103 30.16 -3.62 15.43
N GLY A 104 30.17 -2.34 15.83
CA GLY A 104 31.39 -1.54 15.94
C GLY A 104 31.91 -0.92 14.63
N SER A 105 31.22 -1.08 13.49
CA SER A 105 31.63 -0.43 12.25
C SER A 105 31.34 1.08 12.29
N THR A 106 32.35 1.88 11.98
CA THR A 106 32.28 3.33 11.78
C THR A 106 32.13 3.72 10.30
N ASP A 107 32.05 2.73 9.41
CA ASP A 107 32.03 2.97 7.97
C ASP A 107 30.72 3.59 7.51
N VAL A 108 30.80 4.35 6.42
CA VAL A 108 29.61 4.89 5.76
C VAL A 108 28.70 3.74 5.36
N ARG A 109 27.44 3.80 5.81
CA ARG A 109 26.45 2.76 5.55
C ARG A 109 26.28 2.56 4.05
N ALA A 110 26.35 1.31 3.59
CA ALA A 110 26.02 0.97 2.22
C ALA A 110 24.60 1.44 1.87
N LYS A 111 24.47 2.12 0.73
CA LYS A 111 23.18 2.59 0.22
C LYS A 111 22.27 1.44 -0.22
N ALA A 112 22.85 0.31 -0.64
CA ALA A 112 22.13 -0.87 -1.13
C ALA A 112 20.99 -0.48 -2.11
N ALA A 113 19.80 -1.05 -1.96
CA ALA A 113 18.66 -0.75 -2.83
C ALA A 113 17.92 0.54 -2.43
N ARG A 114 18.37 1.26 -1.40
CA ARG A 114 17.66 2.43 -0.85
C ARG A 114 17.27 3.47 -1.91
N PRO A 115 18.17 3.92 -2.81
CA PRO A 115 17.80 4.97 -3.77
C PRO A 115 16.67 4.52 -4.70
N VAL A 116 16.78 3.30 -5.25
CA VAL A 116 15.77 2.73 -6.16
C VAL A 116 14.44 2.50 -5.44
N MET A 117 14.48 2.02 -4.19
CA MET A 117 13.26 1.79 -3.41
C MET A 117 12.56 3.10 -3.00
N GLU A 118 13.33 4.16 -2.68
CA GLU A 118 12.76 5.46 -2.35
C GLU A 118 12.18 6.16 -3.58
N GLU A 119 12.83 6.04 -4.73
CA GLU A 119 12.32 6.53 -6.03
C GLU A 119 11.01 5.80 -6.42
N PHE A 120 11.00 4.48 -6.34
CA PHE A 120 9.79 3.69 -6.59
C PHE A 120 8.64 4.07 -5.63
N ALA A 121 8.92 4.16 -4.33
CA ALA A 121 7.92 4.56 -3.35
C ALA A 121 7.37 5.96 -3.62
N PHE A 122 8.23 6.89 -4.06
CA PHE A 122 7.80 8.23 -4.45
C PHE A 122 6.85 8.19 -5.65
N SER A 123 7.17 7.41 -6.69
CA SER A 123 6.26 7.20 -7.85
C SER A 123 4.89 6.72 -7.41
N CYS A 124 4.81 5.71 -6.54
CA CYS A 124 3.53 5.21 -6.04
C CYS A 124 2.74 6.29 -5.28
N VAL A 125 3.40 7.08 -4.44
CA VAL A 125 2.74 8.17 -3.70
C VAL A 125 2.25 9.26 -4.66
N THR A 126 3.04 9.61 -5.67
CA THR A 126 2.65 10.58 -6.70
C THR A 126 1.38 10.13 -7.42
N GLU A 127 1.31 8.88 -7.87
CA GLU A 127 0.13 8.34 -8.54
C GLU A 127 -1.13 8.41 -7.65
N VAL A 128 -0.99 8.08 -6.36
CA VAL A 128 -2.10 8.18 -5.40
C VAL A 128 -2.54 9.63 -5.22
N VAL A 129 -1.60 10.54 -4.99
CA VAL A 129 -1.90 11.98 -4.80
C VAL A 129 -2.56 12.57 -6.05
N GLU A 130 -2.07 12.25 -7.25
CA GLU A 130 -2.68 12.71 -8.50
C GLU A 130 -4.12 12.22 -8.64
N LYS A 131 -4.39 10.95 -8.31
CA LYS A 131 -5.73 10.39 -8.34
C LYS A 131 -6.67 11.07 -7.33
N GLU A 132 -6.20 11.33 -6.12
CA GLU A 132 -6.98 12.03 -5.09
C GLU A 132 -7.26 13.50 -5.50
N LEU A 133 -6.26 14.19 -6.07
CA LEU A 133 -6.43 15.55 -6.59
C LEU A 133 -7.44 15.62 -7.74
N GLN A 134 -7.44 14.63 -8.63
CA GLN A 134 -8.48 14.50 -9.66
C GLN A 134 -9.86 14.25 -9.05
N GLY A 135 -9.93 13.46 -7.97
CA GLY A 135 -11.19 13.17 -7.27
C GLY A 135 -11.84 14.41 -6.64
N ILE A 136 -11.06 15.39 -6.18
CA ILE A 136 -11.58 16.64 -5.61
C ILE A 136 -11.71 17.77 -6.64
N GLN A 137 -11.44 17.51 -7.92
CA GLN A 137 -11.45 18.53 -8.97
C GLN A 137 -12.78 19.29 -9.02
N GLU A 138 -13.91 18.59 -8.96
CA GLU A 138 -15.24 19.20 -8.99
C GLU A 138 -15.53 20.08 -7.76
N LEU A 139 -14.96 19.72 -6.60
CA LEU A 139 -15.10 20.49 -5.36
C LEU A 139 -14.18 21.72 -5.33
N SER A 140 -13.10 21.70 -6.13
CA SER A 140 -12.18 22.83 -6.28
C SER A 140 -12.64 23.89 -7.28
N LEU A 141 -13.69 23.60 -8.05
CA LEU A 141 -14.29 24.57 -8.96
C LEU A 141 -15.13 25.56 -8.14
N CYS A 142 -14.67 26.81 -8.05
CA CYS A 142 -15.52 27.89 -7.60
C CYS A 142 -16.62 28.14 -8.64
N PRO A 143 -17.90 28.29 -8.24
CA PRO A 143 -18.94 28.73 -9.15
C PRO A 143 -18.54 30.06 -9.79
N SER A 144 -18.69 30.17 -11.11
CA SER A 144 -18.24 31.36 -11.88
C SER A 144 -18.85 32.67 -11.38
N ASP A 145 -20.00 32.61 -10.72
CA ASP A 145 -20.72 33.77 -10.20
C ASP A 145 -20.10 34.31 -8.91
N GLU A 146 -19.49 33.46 -8.08
CA GLU A 146 -18.89 33.84 -6.78
C GLU A 146 -17.55 34.57 -6.94
N VAL A 147 -16.84 34.32 -8.03
CA VAL A 147 -15.55 34.98 -8.36
C VAL A 147 -15.71 36.06 -9.44
N SER A 148 -16.95 36.32 -9.88
CA SER A 148 -17.24 37.39 -10.83
C SER A 148 -17.16 38.77 -10.16
N ASP A 149 -16.83 39.80 -10.94
CA ASP A 149 -16.79 41.20 -10.46
C ASP A 149 -18.13 41.63 -9.85
N SER A 150 -19.24 41.18 -10.45
CA SER A 150 -20.60 41.36 -9.92
C SER A 150 -20.85 40.62 -8.61
N GLY A 151 -20.34 39.39 -8.47
CA GLY A 151 -20.50 38.59 -7.25
C GLY A 151 -19.71 39.15 -6.07
N LEU A 152 -18.45 39.51 -6.31
CA LEU A 152 -17.59 40.13 -5.29
C LEU A 152 -18.12 41.50 -4.85
N THR A 153 -18.60 42.32 -5.80
CA THR A 153 -19.18 43.63 -5.48
C THR A 153 -20.48 43.50 -4.69
N ARG A 154 -21.34 42.52 -5.02
CA ARG A 154 -22.59 42.28 -4.29
C ARG A 154 -22.35 41.86 -2.84
N PHE A 155 -21.42 40.92 -2.62
CA PHE A 155 -21.09 40.45 -1.27
C PHE A 155 -20.58 41.59 -0.37
N LEU A 156 -19.73 42.47 -0.91
CA LEU A 156 -19.23 43.64 -0.20
C LEU A 156 -20.33 44.65 0.12
N ILE A 157 -21.30 44.85 -0.77
CA ILE A 157 -22.42 45.78 -0.55
C ILE A 157 -23.36 45.25 0.54
N GLU A 158 -23.71 43.96 0.53
CA GLU A 158 -24.59 43.37 1.56
C GLU A 158 -23.96 43.45 2.96
N ASP A 159 -22.65 43.20 3.10
CA ASP A 159 -21.92 43.35 4.37
C ASP A 159 -21.82 44.82 4.82
N MET A 160 -21.62 45.75 3.90
CA MET A 160 -21.67 47.20 4.19
C MET A 160 -23.06 47.64 4.64
N VAL A 161 -24.13 47.15 4.01
CA VAL A 161 -25.52 47.45 4.41
C VAL A 161 -25.82 46.90 5.80
N LEU A 162 -25.37 45.69 6.12
CA LEU A 162 -25.51 45.10 7.46
C LEU A 162 -24.77 45.91 8.53
N LYS A 163 -23.54 46.35 8.25
CA LYS A 163 -22.76 47.19 9.17
C LYS A 163 -23.40 48.57 9.38
N LEU A 164 -23.94 49.18 8.34
CA LEU A 164 -24.62 50.49 8.42
C LEU A 164 -26.03 50.42 9.03
N SER A 165 -26.69 49.27 8.96
CA SER A 165 -28.01 49.03 9.57
C SER A 165 -27.92 48.61 11.04
N SER A 166 -26.72 48.26 11.52
CA SER A 166 -26.50 48.05 12.95
C SER A 166 -26.61 49.41 13.69
N PRO A 167 -27.41 49.50 14.77
CA PRO A 167 -27.58 50.76 15.47
C PRO A 167 -26.22 51.21 16.03
N ALA A 168 -25.80 52.41 15.64
CA ALA A 168 -24.59 53.02 16.18
C ALA A 168 -24.73 53.07 17.72
N PRO A 169 -23.75 52.55 18.48
CA PRO A 169 -23.78 52.60 19.93
C PRO A 169 -23.68 54.07 20.36
N GLY A 170 -24.83 54.70 20.61
CA GLY A 170 -24.89 56.09 21.07
C GLY A 170 -26.10 56.93 20.67
N SER A 171 -27.00 56.46 19.79
CA SER A 171 -28.21 57.24 19.48
C SER A 171 -29.37 56.85 20.41
N THR A 172 -29.52 57.59 21.51
CA THR A 172 -30.75 57.56 22.31
C THR A 172 -31.87 58.27 21.56
N PRO A 173 -33.05 57.65 21.40
CA PRO A 173 -34.20 58.33 20.80
C PRO A 173 -34.75 59.36 21.79
N LYS A 174 -34.83 60.62 21.36
CA LYS A 174 -35.57 61.66 22.09
C LYS A 174 -37.07 61.48 21.79
N LEU A 175 -37.84 61.34 22.86
CA LEU A 175 -39.31 61.39 22.91
C LEU A 175 -39.85 62.72 22.39
#